data_AF-A0A1E3FFA1-F1
#
_entry.id   AF-A0A1E3FFA1-F1
#
_cell.length_a   1.000
_cell.length_b   1.000
_cell.length_c   1.000
_cell.angle_alpha   90.00
_cell.angle_beta   90.00
_cell.angle_gamma   90.00
#
_symmetry.space_group_name_H-M   'P 1'
#
loop_
_entity.id
_entity.type
_entity.pdbx_description
1 polymer ?
#
loop_
_entity_poly.entity_id
_entity_poly.type
_entity_poly.pdbx_seq_one_letter_code
_entity_poly.pdbx_strand_id
1 'polypeptide(L)'
;MVPPHDIPHDGVTREEIHHRQIDMRGYRRSDGLFEVTACLSDRKTFDFTPPGGTRTVAALSPIHDLGVTLVFDADMVVRAVSTFLRSHPYAQCPGGGDSLQALVGLSIGAGWNSEIRKRLPSCDTCTHLKELLGPIATTAYQTMVGMRKSSLEARDSDGKPLKIDSCHAYGASRDLVKRLWPEYHRPSETTKGG
;
A
#
# COMPACT_ATOMS: atom_id res chain seq x y z
N MET A 1 -12.19 18.78 -3.25
CA MET A 1 -11.32 18.83 -2.05
C MET A 1 -11.77 17.69 -1.16
N VAL A 2 -10.91 16.72 -0.84
CA VAL A 2 -11.28 15.67 0.13
C VAL A 2 -11.43 16.35 1.49
N PRO A 3 -12.57 16.19 2.19
CA PRO A 3 -12.74 16.80 3.50
C PRO A 3 -11.64 16.33 4.45
N PRO A 4 -11.17 17.17 5.39
CA PRO A 4 -10.23 16.74 6.41
C PRO A 4 -10.80 15.52 7.14
N HIS A 5 -9.95 14.56 7.48
CA HIS A 5 -10.36 13.49 8.39
C HIS A 5 -10.79 14.10 9.73
N ASP A 6 -11.79 13.49 10.38
CA ASP A 6 -12.22 13.90 11.72
C ASP A 6 -11.08 13.63 12.72
N ILE A 7 -10.28 14.67 12.98
CA ILE A 7 -9.27 14.63 14.05
C ILE A 7 -10.01 14.89 15.37
N PRO A 8 -9.85 14.02 16.39
CA PRO A 8 -10.48 14.23 17.68
C PRO A 8 -10.16 15.61 18.25
N HIS A 9 -11.18 16.33 18.72
CA HIS A 9 -11.00 17.63 19.36
C HIS A 9 -10.60 17.44 20.83
N ASP A 10 -9.30 17.43 21.10
CA ASP A 10 -8.71 17.29 22.44
C ASP A 10 -8.33 18.64 23.09
N GLY A 11 -8.74 19.76 22.48
CA GLY A 11 -8.41 21.11 22.95
C GLY A 11 -7.00 21.57 22.56
N VAL A 12 -6.25 20.79 21.78
CA VAL A 12 -4.93 21.17 21.26
C VAL A 12 -5.06 21.81 19.87
N THR A 13 -4.57 23.05 19.72
CA THR A 13 -4.45 23.71 18.42
C THR A 13 -3.37 23.06 17.57
N ARG A 14 -3.65 22.81 16.28
CA ARG A 14 -2.75 22.16 15.34
C ARG A 14 -2.55 23.04 14.11
N GLU A 15 -1.31 23.12 13.65
CA GLU A 15 -0.93 23.76 12.40
C GLU A 15 -0.41 22.68 11.44
N GLU A 16 -0.95 22.62 10.21
CA GLU A 16 -0.41 21.75 9.18
C GLU A 16 0.94 22.31 8.69
N ILE A 17 2.02 21.58 8.90
CA ILE A 17 3.37 21.96 8.42
C ILE A 17 3.89 21.06 7.29
N HIS A 18 3.21 19.93 7.07
CA HIS A 18 3.53 18.96 6.03
C HIS A 18 2.30 18.14 5.70
N HIS A 19 2.08 17.93 4.41
CA HIS A 19 0.97 17.14 3.91
C HIS A 19 1.53 16.12 2.91
N ARG A 20 1.37 14.84 3.25
CA ARG A 20 1.62 13.71 2.36
C ARG A 20 0.30 13.11 1.94
N GLN A 21 0.13 12.88 0.65
CA GLN A 21 -1.00 12.14 0.10
C GLN A 21 -0.48 10.95 -0.70
N ILE A 22 -1.07 9.78 -0.47
CA ILE A 22 -0.84 8.59 -1.28
C ILE A 22 -2.18 8.18 -1.89
N ASP A 23 -2.29 8.23 -3.22
CA ASP A 23 -3.47 7.79 -3.98
C ASP A 23 -3.13 6.46 -4.66
N MET A 24 -3.98 5.45 -4.46
CA MET A 24 -3.80 4.14 -5.08
C MET A 24 -5.05 3.66 -5.77
N ARG A 25 -4.91 3.12 -6.98
CA ARG A 25 -6.04 2.73 -7.82
C ARG A 25 -5.76 1.40 -8.50
N GLY A 26 -6.73 0.49 -8.42
CA GLY A 26 -6.71 -0.80 -9.10
C GLY A 26 -7.59 -0.83 -10.33
N TYR A 27 -7.14 -1.51 -11.37
CA TYR A 27 -7.78 -1.58 -12.67
C TYR A 27 -7.76 -3.00 -13.24
N ARG A 28 -8.82 -3.36 -13.96
CA ARG A 28 -8.81 -4.46 -14.93
C ARG A 28 -8.45 -3.86 -16.30
N ARG A 29 -7.53 -4.49 -17.00
CA ARG A 29 -7.10 -4.07 -18.35
C ARG A 29 -7.82 -4.88 -19.43
N SER A 30 -7.92 -4.31 -20.62
CA SER A 30 -8.55 -4.96 -21.78
C SER A 30 -7.71 -6.11 -22.35
N ASP A 31 -6.42 -6.20 -21.99
CA ASP A 31 -5.50 -7.27 -22.36
C ASP A 31 -5.57 -8.50 -21.43
N GLY A 32 -6.52 -8.52 -20.49
CA GLY A 32 -6.68 -9.62 -19.53
C GLY A 32 -5.76 -9.54 -18.31
N LEU A 33 -4.93 -8.51 -18.20
CA LEU A 33 -4.11 -8.24 -17.01
C LEU A 33 -4.83 -7.30 -16.03
N PHE A 34 -4.20 -7.09 -14.89
CA PHE A 34 -4.60 -6.15 -13.86
C PHE A 34 -3.49 -5.15 -13.61
N GLU A 35 -3.85 -4.01 -13.07
CA GLU A 35 -2.90 -2.96 -12.77
C GLU A 35 -3.25 -2.27 -11.46
N VAL A 36 -2.24 -1.94 -10.67
CA VAL A 36 -2.37 -0.96 -9.60
C VAL A 36 -1.37 0.16 -9.81
N THR A 37 -1.84 1.39 -9.71
CA THR A 37 -1.01 2.59 -9.65
C THR A 37 -1.02 3.13 -8.23
N ALA A 38 0.14 3.56 -7.74
CA ALA A 38 0.33 4.28 -6.49
C ALA A 38 1.08 5.59 -6.75
N CYS A 39 0.49 6.71 -6.38
CA CYS A 39 1.04 8.06 -6.53
C CYS A 39 1.24 8.68 -5.15
N LEU A 40 2.42 9.26 -4.91
CA LEU A 40 2.76 10.00 -3.71
C LEU A 40 2.96 11.48 -4.04
N SER A 41 2.33 12.35 -3.26
CA SER A 41 2.59 13.78 -3.29
C SER A 41 2.90 14.30 -1.89
N ASP A 42 4.00 15.05 -1.77
CA ASP A 42 4.41 15.73 -0.54
C ASP A 42 4.41 17.23 -0.76
N ARG A 43 3.81 18.00 0.15
CA ARG A 43 3.88 19.46 0.18
C ARG A 43 4.11 19.99 1.59
N LYS A 44 4.51 21.25 1.70
CA LYS A 44 4.63 22.00 2.96
C LYS A 44 3.84 23.30 2.85
N THR A 45 3.39 23.83 3.98
CA THR A 45 2.63 25.09 4.05
C THR A 45 3.51 26.34 4.05
N PHE A 46 4.83 26.15 4.00
CA PHE A 46 5.86 27.18 3.95
C PHE A 46 6.89 26.87 2.86
N ASP A 47 7.59 27.91 2.41
CA ASP A 47 8.69 27.79 1.46
C ASP A 47 9.80 26.89 2.02
N PHE A 48 10.21 25.90 1.25
CA PHE A 48 11.13 24.86 1.70
C PHE A 48 12.32 24.73 0.77
N THR A 49 13.52 24.87 1.33
CA THR A 49 14.77 24.57 0.63
C THR A 49 15.32 23.24 1.16
N PRO A 50 15.36 22.18 0.34
CA PRO A 50 15.96 20.91 0.73
C PRO A 50 17.43 21.10 1.15
N PRO A 51 17.91 20.39 2.19
CA PRO A 51 19.33 20.46 2.58
C PRO A 51 20.27 20.14 1.41
N GLY A 52 21.24 21.02 1.14
CA GLY A 52 22.14 20.88 0.00
C GLY A 52 21.50 21.10 -1.37
N GLY A 53 20.21 21.44 -1.42
CA GLY A 53 19.50 21.84 -2.63
C GLY A 53 19.77 23.30 -2.98
N THR A 54 19.76 23.60 -4.28
CA THR A 54 19.95 24.96 -4.82
C THR A 54 18.64 25.70 -5.08
N ARG A 55 17.49 25.05 -4.85
CA ARG A 55 16.16 25.57 -5.18
C ARG A 55 15.23 25.56 -3.96
N THR A 56 14.52 26.67 -3.77
CA THR A 56 13.36 26.77 -2.89
C THR A 56 12.12 26.23 -3.60
N VAL A 57 11.40 25.33 -2.93
CA VAL A 57 10.04 24.90 -3.31
C VAL A 57 9.06 25.83 -2.61
N ALA A 58 8.22 26.53 -3.38
CA ALA A 58 7.24 27.45 -2.82
C ALA A 58 6.19 26.70 -1.95
N ALA A 59 5.64 27.39 -0.95
CA ALA A 59 4.55 26.89 -0.14
C ALA A 59 3.44 26.26 -1.00
N LEU A 60 2.89 25.14 -0.52
CA LEU A 60 1.85 24.32 -1.13
C LEU A 60 2.23 23.66 -2.47
N SER A 61 3.42 23.93 -3.01
CA SER A 61 3.91 23.25 -4.21
C SER A 61 4.43 21.83 -3.87
N PRO A 62 4.32 20.86 -4.80
CA PRO A 62 4.83 19.52 -4.57
C PRO A 62 6.36 19.51 -4.44
N ILE A 63 6.85 19.03 -3.30
CA ILE A 63 8.26 18.65 -3.09
C ILE A 63 8.52 17.31 -3.77
N HIS A 64 7.58 16.38 -3.59
CA HIS A 64 7.54 15.10 -4.29
C HIS A 64 6.21 15.01 -5.05
N ASP A 65 6.27 14.53 -6.28
CA ASP A 65 5.13 14.05 -7.07
C ASP A 65 5.67 12.92 -7.94
N LEU A 66 5.44 11.69 -7.50
CA LEU A 66 6.04 10.49 -8.07
C LEU A 66 5.11 9.29 -7.89
N GLY A 67 5.34 8.23 -8.65
CA GLY A 67 4.53 7.03 -8.51
C GLY A 67 5.09 5.81 -9.18
N VAL A 68 4.48 4.68 -8.85
CA VAL A 68 4.75 3.36 -9.39
C VAL A 68 3.46 2.72 -9.87
N THR A 69 3.53 2.05 -11.01
CA THR A 69 2.47 1.22 -11.56
C THR A 69 2.98 -0.19 -11.69
N LEU A 70 2.24 -1.15 -11.13
CA LEU A 70 2.47 -2.58 -11.29
C LEU A 70 1.37 -3.17 -12.16
N VAL A 71 1.77 -3.83 -13.25
CA VAL A 71 0.88 -4.68 -14.05
C VAL A 71 1.11 -6.12 -13.62
N PHE A 72 0.06 -6.87 -13.35
CA PHE A 72 0.13 -8.25 -12.87
C PHE A 72 -1.01 -9.10 -13.44
N ASP A 73 -0.84 -10.42 -13.39
CA ASP A 73 -1.84 -11.36 -13.90
C ASP A 73 -2.79 -11.87 -12.80
N ALA A 74 -3.68 -12.78 -13.21
CA ALA A 74 -4.65 -13.41 -12.33
C ALA A 74 -4.01 -14.25 -11.20
N ASP A 75 -2.71 -14.57 -11.26
CA ASP A 75 -1.91 -15.31 -10.26
C ASP A 75 -1.07 -14.37 -9.36
N MET A 76 -1.29 -13.04 -9.46
CA MET A 76 -0.51 -11.99 -8.79
C MET A 76 0.94 -11.87 -9.27
N VAL A 77 1.32 -12.46 -10.41
CA VAL A 77 2.69 -12.34 -10.91
C VAL A 77 2.85 -11.01 -11.63
N VAL A 78 3.84 -10.21 -11.22
CA VAL A 78 4.17 -8.93 -11.84
C VAL A 78 4.66 -9.17 -13.27
N ARG A 79 3.99 -8.54 -14.23
CA ARG A 79 4.29 -8.60 -15.66
C ARG A 79 5.00 -7.35 -16.16
N ALA A 80 4.75 -6.19 -15.55
CA ALA A 80 5.47 -4.96 -15.87
C ALA A 80 5.49 -4.01 -14.68
N VAL A 81 6.50 -3.14 -14.67
CA VAL A 81 6.66 -2.06 -13.70
C VAL A 81 6.97 -0.77 -14.46
N SER A 82 6.30 0.32 -14.11
CA SER A 82 6.64 1.66 -14.58
C SER A 82 6.63 2.66 -13.45
N THR A 83 7.49 3.67 -13.54
CA THR A 83 7.60 4.74 -12.53
C THR A 83 7.58 6.10 -13.19
N PHE A 84 7.11 7.11 -12.47
CA PHE A 84 7.26 8.51 -12.88
C PHE A 84 7.74 9.37 -11.72
N LEU A 85 8.47 10.43 -12.03
CA LEU A 85 8.87 11.48 -11.10
C LEU A 85 8.58 12.84 -11.77
N ARG A 86 7.53 13.54 -11.35
CA ARG A 86 7.14 14.87 -11.83
C ARG A 86 7.80 15.98 -11.01
N SER A 87 7.85 15.80 -9.69
CA SER A 87 8.49 16.74 -8.77
C SER A 87 9.42 15.98 -7.83
N HIS A 88 10.63 16.49 -7.65
CA HIS A 88 11.65 15.94 -6.75
C HIS A 88 12.62 17.04 -6.30
N PRO A 89 13.18 16.93 -5.08
CA PRO A 89 14.02 17.99 -4.50
C PRO A 89 15.47 18.00 -5.02
N TYR A 90 15.99 16.87 -5.49
CA TYR A 90 17.40 16.73 -5.89
C TYR A 90 17.54 16.34 -7.36
N ALA A 91 18.56 16.88 -8.02
CA ALA A 91 18.87 16.59 -9.42
C ALA A 91 19.27 15.12 -9.65
N GLN A 92 19.67 14.41 -8.60
CA GLN A 92 20.07 13.00 -8.60
C GLN A 92 18.89 12.04 -8.42
N CYS A 93 17.67 12.52 -8.17
CA CYS A 93 16.51 11.67 -7.98
C CYS A 93 16.06 10.91 -9.25
N PRO A 94 16.11 11.48 -10.48
CA PRO A 94 15.82 10.74 -11.70
C PRO A 94 16.66 9.47 -11.81
N GLY A 95 16.05 8.37 -12.25
CA GLY A 95 16.69 7.03 -12.32
C GLY A 95 16.54 6.20 -11.04
N GLY A 96 16.18 6.80 -9.90
CA GLY A 96 15.96 6.04 -8.65
C GLY A 96 14.78 5.04 -8.69
N GLY A 97 13.99 5.04 -9.78
CA GLY A 97 12.94 4.04 -10.03
C GLY A 97 13.42 2.82 -10.82
N ASP A 98 14.60 2.86 -11.44
CA ASP A 98 15.03 1.86 -12.42
C ASP A 98 15.24 0.47 -11.76
N SER A 99 15.68 0.45 -10.51
CA SER A 99 15.86 -0.79 -9.73
C SER A 99 14.55 -1.57 -9.53
N LEU A 100 13.38 -0.91 -9.61
CA LEU A 100 12.08 -1.58 -9.45
C LEU A 100 11.78 -2.58 -10.58
N GLN A 101 12.51 -2.55 -11.69
CA GLN A 101 12.41 -3.60 -12.72
C GLN A 101 12.75 -4.99 -12.18
N ALA A 102 13.54 -5.10 -11.11
CA ALA A 102 13.84 -6.36 -10.43
C ALA A 102 12.61 -7.06 -9.82
N LEU A 103 11.44 -6.40 -9.80
CA LEU A 103 10.17 -6.95 -9.34
C LEU A 103 9.42 -7.72 -10.44
N VAL A 104 9.75 -7.53 -11.72
CA VAL A 104 9.12 -8.28 -12.82
C VAL A 104 9.36 -9.78 -12.62
N GLY A 105 8.28 -10.57 -12.70
CA GLY A 105 8.29 -12.01 -12.46
C GLY A 105 8.09 -12.42 -10.99
N LEU A 106 8.07 -11.47 -10.04
CA LEU A 106 7.72 -11.78 -8.66
C LEU A 106 6.22 -11.90 -8.47
N SER A 107 5.79 -12.75 -7.54
CA SER A 107 4.40 -12.80 -7.09
C SER A 107 4.16 -11.75 -6.01
N ILE A 108 3.12 -10.93 -6.17
CA ILE A 108 2.62 -10.03 -5.13
C ILE A 108 1.92 -10.90 -4.09
N GLY A 109 2.60 -11.15 -2.97
CA GLY A 109 2.05 -11.99 -1.93
C GLY A 109 2.88 -12.29 -0.70
N ALA A 110 2.70 -13.49 -0.16
CA ALA A 110 3.49 -13.95 0.97
C ALA A 110 4.99 -13.80 0.65
N GLY A 111 5.73 -13.13 1.53
CA GLY A 111 7.15 -12.84 1.31
C GLY A 111 7.46 -11.59 0.47
N TRP A 112 6.46 -10.87 -0.06
CA TRP A 112 6.64 -9.66 -0.88
C TRP A 112 7.61 -8.64 -0.27
N ASN A 113 7.40 -8.25 0.98
CA ASN A 113 8.29 -7.30 1.67
C ASN A 113 9.72 -7.86 1.88
N SER A 114 9.86 -9.18 1.98
CA SER A 114 11.17 -9.83 2.05
C SER A 114 11.90 -9.72 0.71
N GLU A 115 11.21 -10.02 -0.39
CA GLU A 115 11.78 -9.92 -1.74
C GLU A 115 12.14 -8.48 -2.12
N ILE A 116 11.31 -7.50 -1.76
CA ILE A 116 11.64 -6.07 -1.90
C ILE A 116 12.97 -5.75 -1.22
N ARG A 117 13.14 -6.18 0.03
CA ARG A 117 14.37 -5.90 0.79
C ARG A 117 15.61 -6.54 0.17
N LYS A 118 15.47 -7.77 -0.36
CA LYS A 118 16.58 -8.49 -1.00
C LYS A 118 16.99 -7.88 -2.34
N ARG A 119 16.02 -7.41 -3.12
CA ARG A 119 16.24 -7.01 -4.53
C ARG A 119 16.46 -5.52 -4.72
N LEU A 120 15.92 -4.69 -3.83
CA LEU A 120 15.98 -3.23 -3.93
C LEU A 120 16.95 -2.68 -2.88
N PRO A 121 18.26 -2.55 -3.19
CA PRO A 121 19.23 -1.95 -2.28
C PRO A 121 18.86 -0.50 -1.96
N SER A 122 19.10 -0.08 -0.72
CA SER A 122 18.69 1.25 -0.24
C SER A 122 19.39 2.42 -0.93
N CYS A 123 20.62 2.22 -1.41
CA CYS A 123 21.40 3.29 -2.04
C CYS A 123 20.99 3.55 -3.50
N ASP A 124 20.50 2.53 -4.20
CA ASP A 124 20.18 2.62 -5.64
C ASP A 124 18.67 2.72 -5.91
N THR A 125 17.85 2.79 -4.85
CA THR A 125 16.39 2.81 -4.97
C THR A 125 15.83 4.05 -4.29
N CYS A 126 14.97 4.79 -4.99
CA CYS A 126 14.23 5.90 -4.41
C CYS A 126 13.40 5.42 -3.21
N THR A 127 13.69 5.96 -2.03
CA THR A 127 12.99 5.62 -0.79
C THR A 127 11.48 5.79 -0.90
N HIS A 128 11.02 6.86 -1.56
CA HIS A 128 9.59 7.14 -1.73
C HIS A 128 8.90 6.10 -2.62
N LEU A 129 9.51 5.71 -3.74
CA LEU A 129 8.95 4.64 -4.59
C LEU A 129 8.94 3.30 -3.85
N LYS A 130 10.00 3.00 -3.08
CA LYS A 130 10.10 1.79 -2.27
C LYS A 130 9.04 1.73 -1.15
N GLU A 131 8.73 2.86 -0.53
CA GLU A 131 7.67 2.99 0.48
C GLU A 131 6.30 2.59 -0.08
N LEU A 132 6.01 2.94 -1.33
CA LEU A 132 4.74 2.61 -1.98
C LEU A 132 4.55 1.10 -2.21
N LEU A 133 5.64 0.32 -2.30
CA LEU A 133 5.57 -1.10 -2.64
C LEU A 133 4.92 -1.95 -1.55
N GLY A 134 4.98 -1.56 -0.28
CA GLY A 134 4.25 -2.26 0.78
C GLY A 134 2.72 -2.17 0.59
N PRO A 135 2.14 -0.97 0.67
CA PRO A 135 0.69 -0.77 0.51
C PRO A 135 0.16 -1.13 -0.87
N ILE A 136 0.95 -0.99 -1.95
CA ILE A 136 0.49 -1.38 -3.30
C ILE A 136 0.14 -2.87 -3.39
N ALA A 137 0.84 -3.74 -2.64
CA ALA A 137 0.53 -5.17 -2.60
C ALA A 137 -0.85 -5.42 -2.00
N THR A 138 -1.18 -4.74 -0.89
CA THR A 138 -2.51 -4.80 -0.29
C THR A 138 -3.57 -4.28 -1.26
N THR A 139 -3.32 -3.17 -1.94
CA THR A 139 -4.24 -2.61 -2.95
C THR A 139 -4.45 -3.59 -4.11
N ALA A 140 -3.39 -4.24 -4.61
CA ALA A 140 -3.50 -5.26 -5.65
C ALA A 140 -4.35 -6.44 -5.18
N TYR A 141 -4.14 -6.92 -3.96
CA TYR A 141 -4.98 -7.97 -3.38
C TYR A 141 -6.44 -7.57 -3.28
N GLN A 142 -6.74 -6.38 -2.74
CA GLN A 142 -8.12 -5.89 -2.60
C GLN A 142 -8.77 -5.68 -3.97
N THR A 143 -8.02 -5.25 -4.98
CA THR A 143 -8.47 -5.15 -6.37
C THR A 143 -8.95 -6.50 -6.91
N MET A 144 -8.33 -7.59 -6.46
CA MET A 144 -8.67 -8.96 -6.86
C MET A 144 -9.77 -9.60 -6.01
N VAL A 145 -10.18 -8.98 -4.90
CA VAL A 145 -11.29 -9.49 -4.07
C VAL A 145 -12.59 -9.44 -4.89
N GLY A 146 -13.30 -10.56 -4.97
CA GLY A 146 -14.50 -10.71 -5.79
C GLY A 146 -14.23 -11.06 -7.26
N MET A 147 -12.98 -10.92 -7.73
CA MET A 147 -12.54 -11.32 -9.06
C MET A 147 -11.97 -12.74 -9.09
N ARG A 148 -11.29 -13.14 -8.02
CA ARG A 148 -10.85 -14.52 -7.80
C ARG A 148 -12.00 -15.32 -7.16
N LYS A 149 -12.03 -16.64 -7.41
CA LYS A 149 -12.96 -17.55 -6.70
C LYS A 149 -12.92 -17.23 -5.20
N SER A 150 -14.12 -17.06 -4.64
CA SER A 150 -14.36 -16.55 -3.29
C SER A 150 -13.36 -17.09 -2.27
N SER A 151 -12.62 -16.19 -1.60
CA SER A 151 -11.78 -16.57 -0.45
C SER A 151 -12.58 -17.15 0.71
N LEU A 152 -13.91 -17.01 0.70
CA LEU A 152 -14.79 -17.62 1.71
C LEU A 152 -14.89 -19.13 1.55
N GLU A 153 -14.57 -19.68 0.37
CA GLU A 153 -14.61 -21.13 0.11
C GLU A 153 -13.23 -21.78 0.27
N ALA A 154 -12.15 -20.99 0.21
CA ALA A 154 -10.80 -21.51 0.36
C ALA A 154 -10.60 -22.10 1.77
N ARG A 155 -10.08 -23.34 1.81
CA ARG A 155 -9.81 -24.11 3.04
C ARG A 155 -8.32 -24.45 3.15
N ASP A 156 -7.83 -24.60 4.38
CA ASP A 156 -6.55 -25.27 4.64
C ASP A 156 -6.68 -26.81 4.55
N SER A 157 -5.59 -27.53 4.85
CA SER A 157 -5.55 -29.00 4.84
C SER A 157 -6.53 -29.65 5.81
N ASP A 158 -6.92 -28.94 6.87
CA ASP A 158 -7.83 -29.41 7.91
C ASP A 158 -9.28 -28.98 7.64
N GLY A 159 -9.54 -28.37 6.47
CA GLY A 159 -10.86 -27.92 6.07
C GLY A 159 -11.29 -26.59 6.70
N LYS A 160 -10.43 -25.89 7.45
CA LYS A 160 -10.74 -24.59 8.07
C LYS A 160 -10.72 -23.48 7.01
N PRO A 161 -11.73 -22.59 6.98
CA PRO A 161 -11.73 -21.41 6.12
C PRO A 161 -10.50 -20.53 6.33
N LEU A 162 -9.72 -20.30 5.26
CA LEU A 162 -8.50 -19.48 5.31
C LEU A 162 -8.76 -18.01 5.70
N LYS A 163 -10.02 -17.55 5.60
CA LYS A 163 -10.40 -16.18 5.94
C LYS A 163 -10.46 -15.94 7.46
N ILE A 164 -10.64 -16.99 8.26
CA ILE A 164 -10.70 -16.85 9.72
C ILE A 164 -9.33 -16.41 10.25
N ASP A 165 -9.33 -15.44 11.16
CA ASP A 165 -8.15 -14.76 11.73
C ASP A 165 -7.32 -13.94 10.73
N SER A 166 -7.81 -13.75 9.50
CA SER A 166 -7.10 -12.95 8.48
C SER A 166 -7.17 -11.44 8.68
N CYS A 167 -8.14 -10.94 9.45
CA CYS A 167 -8.21 -9.55 9.90
C CYS A 167 -9.09 -9.43 11.15
N HIS A 168 -9.15 -8.22 11.73
CA HIS A 168 -9.93 -7.95 12.94
C HIS A 168 -11.38 -8.44 12.84
N ALA A 169 -12.07 -8.14 11.74
CA ALA A 169 -13.47 -8.51 11.54
C ALA A 169 -13.67 -10.03 11.40
N TYR A 170 -12.69 -10.73 10.84
CA TYR A 170 -12.71 -12.19 10.66
C TYR A 170 -12.03 -12.96 11.79
N GLY A 171 -11.72 -12.33 12.92
CA GLY A 171 -11.19 -13.04 14.08
C GLY A 171 -12.14 -14.15 14.54
N ALA A 172 -11.61 -15.31 14.92
CA ALA A 172 -12.41 -16.49 15.28
C ALA A 172 -13.45 -16.22 16.39
N SER A 173 -13.23 -15.21 17.23
CA SER A 173 -14.17 -14.81 18.29
C SER A 173 -15.25 -13.82 17.88
N ARG A 174 -15.18 -13.24 16.67
CA ARG A 174 -16.10 -12.19 16.22
C ARG A 174 -17.41 -12.75 15.70
N ASP A 175 -18.48 -11.95 15.82
CA ASP A 175 -19.82 -12.29 15.35
C ASP A 175 -19.87 -12.59 13.85
N LEU A 176 -19.00 -11.98 13.05
CA LEU A 176 -18.93 -12.26 11.63
C LEU A 176 -18.54 -13.72 11.36
N VAL A 177 -17.56 -14.26 12.11
CA VAL A 177 -17.20 -15.68 12.03
C VAL A 177 -18.32 -16.56 12.56
N LYS A 178 -18.97 -16.18 13.66
CA LYS A 178 -20.16 -16.90 14.18
C LYS A 178 -21.27 -17.04 13.14
N ARG A 179 -21.49 -16.02 12.31
CA ARG A 179 -22.50 -16.05 11.24
C ARG A 179 -22.08 -16.86 10.01
N LEU A 180 -20.82 -16.76 9.61
CA LEU A 180 -20.34 -17.38 8.36
C LEU A 180 -19.86 -18.82 8.55
N TRP A 181 -19.27 -19.12 9.71
CA TRP A 181 -18.65 -20.40 10.07
C TRP A 181 -18.87 -20.70 11.56
N PRO A 182 -20.12 -20.98 11.98
CA PRO A 182 -20.45 -21.23 13.39
C PRO A 182 -19.57 -22.31 14.04
N GLU A 183 -19.18 -23.33 13.27
CA GLU A 183 -18.35 -24.46 13.71
C GLU A 183 -16.90 -24.08 14.03
N TYR A 184 -16.42 -22.94 13.53
CA TYR A 184 -15.07 -22.41 13.80
C TYR A 184 -15.08 -21.21 14.75
N HIS A 185 -16.24 -20.78 15.25
CA HIS A 185 -16.34 -19.67 16.20
C HIS A 185 -15.76 -20.06 17.57
N ARG A 186 -14.88 -19.21 18.09
CA ARG A 186 -14.24 -19.39 19.41
C ARG A 186 -14.53 -18.16 20.27
N PRO A 187 -15.55 -18.19 21.13
CA PRO A 187 -15.84 -17.07 22.03
C PRO A 187 -14.57 -16.65 22.76
N SER A 188 -14.25 -15.35 22.77
CA SER A 188 -13.16 -14.89 23.63
C SER A 188 -13.59 -15.16 25.08
N GLU A 189 -12.78 -15.89 25.83
CA GLU A 189 -12.94 -15.98 27.27
C GLU A 189 -12.88 -14.56 27.82
N THR A 190 -13.96 -14.11 28.46
CA THR A 190 -13.97 -12.87 29.20
C THR A 190 -12.90 -12.99 30.28
N THR A 191 -11.79 -12.28 30.12
CA THR A 191 -10.87 -12.02 31.22
C THR A 191 -11.68 -11.33 32.30
N LYS A 192 -12.14 -12.09 33.31
CA LYS A 192 -12.55 -11.52 34.58
C LYS A 192 -11.30 -10.87 35.15
N GLY A 193 -11.23 -9.55 35.05
CA GLY A 193 -10.21 -8.75 35.72
C GLY A 193 -10.23 -9.06 37.22
N GLY A 194 -9.06 -9.41 37.75
CA GLY A 194 -8.78 -9.33 39.18
C GLY A 194 -8.34 -7.92 39.55
#